data_AF-A0A8K0D1Z7-F1
#
_entry.id   AF-A0A8K0D1Z7-F1
#
_cell.length_a   1.000
_cell.length_b   1.000
_cell.length_c   1.000
_cell.angle_alpha   90.00
_cell.angle_beta   90.00
_cell.angle_gamma   90.00
#
_symmetry.space_group_name_H-M   'P 1'
#
loop_
_entity.id
_entity.type
_entity.pdbx_description
1 polymer ?
#
loop_
_entity_poly.entity_id
_entity_poly.type
_entity_poly.pdbx_seq_one_letter_code
_entity_poly.pdbx_strand_id
1 'polypeptide(L)'
;MGKKTKISKQPFTCPSLQNCKWRGTKEELCLHTQFLHCESFTNQNYFSLYAPNAVNYQRNIVLKHYKSIFLLQFKSNVQSEKFWCGVNYIGENRHPQGFYYCVIFFNEDIGKSICKYGEVLESKSKWDFNVNSMLELYLNEAKTKTKNFNILFCIYRYKKWNVINLNREVIRNELKCCVCSKDDIIKQPVFLCLVGHVICYNCIVKSEKKMNWYSCNYGRCNFRAQQISVNLQNFCSNRKSGCFFIGSEKQVWRHELVCPKTITCFSIGCEWKGGNKDFWEHLLLTHPDNTTRNEEVVNYRLDKSPYIFTKFMLCNQELFKIEVEHQKTVMKWTFCWIQWKRSNSSQYYKLILRFFCLDKNSRAVEELELIRYQKRKKRTIVVPFTLLKSYFKGNLIVFSYSILKC
;
A
#
# COMPACT_ATOMS: atom_id res chain seq x y z
N MET A 1 -55.85 11.80 -3.40
CA MET A 1 -55.68 11.86 -1.93
C MET A 1 -54.44 11.05 -1.52
N GLY A 2 -53.33 11.72 -1.21
CA GLY A 2 -52.08 11.05 -0.82
C GLY A 2 -52.19 10.49 0.60
N LYS A 3 -52.08 9.17 0.76
CA LYS A 3 -52.00 8.52 2.08
C LYS A 3 -50.73 9.03 2.78
N LYS A 4 -50.87 9.94 3.73
CA LYS A 4 -49.79 10.29 4.68
C LYS A 4 -49.53 9.06 5.54
N THR A 5 -48.51 8.29 5.21
CA THR A 5 -47.99 7.23 6.08
C THR A 5 -47.53 7.89 7.38
N LYS A 6 -48.26 7.67 8.47
CA LYS A 6 -47.83 8.01 9.83
C LYS A 6 -46.60 7.17 10.14
N ILE A 7 -45.41 7.71 9.92
CA ILE A 7 -44.15 7.09 10.34
C ILE A 7 -44.09 7.23 11.87
N SER A 8 -44.29 6.11 12.56
CA SER A 8 -44.03 5.98 14.00
C SER A 8 -42.53 6.18 14.23
N LYS A 9 -42.11 7.38 14.64
CA LYS A 9 -40.73 7.70 15.02
C LYS A 9 -40.47 7.22 16.44
N GLN A 10 -40.37 5.90 16.64
CA GLN A 10 -39.83 5.41 17.91
C GLN A 10 -38.39 5.91 18.07
N PRO A 11 -38.03 6.50 19.23
CA PRO A 11 -36.66 6.93 19.47
C PRO A 11 -35.71 5.73 19.53
N PHE A 12 -34.50 5.89 19.00
CA PHE A 12 -33.42 4.92 19.14
C PHE A 12 -32.89 4.96 20.57
N THR A 13 -32.45 3.80 21.07
CA THR A 13 -31.72 3.69 22.34
C THR A 13 -30.22 3.67 22.07
N CYS A 14 -29.39 4.04 23.05
CA CYS A 14 -27.93 3.91 22.90
C CYS A 14 -27.53 2.42 22.78
N PRO A 15 -26.72 2.04 21.77
CA PRO A 15 -26.26 0.66 21.61
C PRO A 15 -25.07 0.32 22.51
N SER A 16 -24.47 1.28 23.22
CA SER A 16 -23.41 1.00 24.19
C SER A 16 -24.01 0.25 25.38
N LEU A 17 -23.52 -0.98 25.63
CA LEU A 17 -24.12 -1.97 26.53
C LEU A 17 -24.06 -1.58 28.03
N GLN A 18 -23.46 -0.43 28.38
CA GLN A 18 -23.24 -0.01 29.76
C GLN A 18 -24.26 1.04 30.19
N ASN A 19 -25.35 0.62 30.82
CA ASN A 19 -26.29 1.43 31.63
C ASN A 19 -26.78 2.78 31.03
N CYS A 20 -26.57 3.02 29.73
CA CYS A 20 -26.86 4.28 29.10
C CYS A 20 -28.36 4.36 28.82
N LYS A 21 -29.05 5.25 29.54
CA LYS A 21 -30.50 5.47 29.40
C LYS A 21 -30.86 6.41 28.25
N TRP A 22 -29.88 6.82 27.44
CA TRP A 22 -30.08 7.79 26.37
C TRP A 22 -31.07 7.26 25.32
N ARG A 23 -31.93 8.17 24.85
CA ARG A 23 -32.89 7.94 23.77
C ARG A 23 -32.98 9.19 22.89
N GLY A 24 -33.10 9.01 21.59
CA GLY A 24 -33.24 10.13 20.66
C GLY A 24 -33.39 9.71 19.20
N THR A 25 -33.24 10.69 18.32
CA THR A 25 -33.25 10.51 16.86
C THR A 25 -31.97 9.85 16.36
N LYS A 26 -31.96 9.45 15.09
CA LYS A 26 -30.79 8.87 14.43
C LYS A 26 -29.61 9.85 14.41
N GLU A 27 -29.88 11.13 14.14
CA GLU A 27 -28.86 12.18 14.10
C GLU A 27 -28.26 12.41 15.48
N GLU A 28 -29.10 12.46 16.51
CA GLU A 28 -28.66 12.61 17.89
C GLU A 28 -27.91 11.38 18.40
N LEU A 29 -28.24 10.17 17.92
CA LEU A 29 -27.52 8.95 18.28
C LEU A 29 -26.03 9.05 17.90
N CYS A 30 -25.71 9.53 16.71
CA CYS A 30 -24.31 9.70 16.31
C CYS A 30 -23.58 10.71 17.19
N LEU A 31 -24.20 11.85 17.50
CA LEU A 31 -23.60 12.85 18.37
C LEU A 31 -23.40 12.28 19.77
N HIS A 32 -24.43 11.66 20.33
CA HIS A 32 -24.40 11.01 21.63
C HIS A 32 -23.26 9.98 21.73
N THR A 33 -23.19 9.01 20.81
CA THR A 33 -22.13 8.01 20.84
C THR A 33 -20.75 8.64 20.59
N GLN A 34 -20.63 9.61 19.69
CA GLN A 34 -19.35 10.28 19.43
C GLN A 34 -18.80 11.00 20.68
N PHE A 35 -19.66 11.64 21.48
CA PHE A 35 -19.22 12.45 22.62
C PHE A 35 -19.17 11.70 23.95
N LEU A 36 -20.08 10.76 24.19
CA LEU A 36 -20.19 10.04 25.47
C LEU A 36 -19.68 8.60 25.42
N HIS A 37 -19.49 8.04 24.22
CA HIS A 37 -19.02 6.67 23.99
C HIS A 37 -18.05 6.63 22.81
N CYS A 38 -17.03 7.49 22.83
CA CYS A 38 -16.15 7.70 21.67
C CYS A 38 -15.44 6.41 21.22
N GLU A 39 -15.20 5.47 22.14
CA GLU A 39 -14.70 4.12 21.89
C GLU A 39 -15.68 3.22 21.13
N SER A 40 -16.97 3.53 21.16
CA SER A 40 -18.04 2.85 20.44
C SER A 40 -18.51 3.63 19.22
N PHE A 41 -17.73 4.59 18.74
CA PHE A 41 -18.02 5.37 17.53
C PHE A 41 -16.85 5.33 16.55
N THR A 42 -17.15 5.28 15.25
CA THR A 42 -16.16 5.50 14.20
C THR A 42 -16.78 6.16 12.98
N ASN A 43 -16.00 6.99 12.30
CA ASN A 43 -16.31 7.56 10.99
C ASN A 43 -15.40 7.00 9.88
N GLN A 44 -14.53 6.04 10.24
CA GLN A 44 -13.61 5.41 9.31
C GLN A 44 -14.26 4.18 8.69
N ASN A 45 -14.13 4.04 7.38
CA ASN A 45 -14.67 2.89 6.65
C ASN A 45 -13.85 1.62 6.87
N TYR A 46 -12.73 1.76 7.58
CA TYR A 46 -11.85 0.70 8.01
C TYR A 46 -11.39 1.03 9.43
N PHE A 47 -11.33 0.03 10.28
CA PHE A 47 -10.73 0.14 11.61
C PHE A 47 -10.27 -1.25 12.04
N SER A 48 -9.27 -1.28 12.92
CA SER A 48 -8.79 -2.50 13.55
C SER A 48 -9.55 -2.74 14.85
N LEU A 49 -10.04 -3.97 15.04
CA LEU A 49 -10.45 -4.42 16.36
C LEU A 49 -9.41 -5.37 16.91
N TYR A 50 -9.02 -5.07 18.15
CA TYR A 50 -8.31 -6.00 19.00
C TYR A 50 -9.34 -6.89 19.69
N ALA A 51 -9.37 -8.16 19.32
CA ALA A 51 -10.18 -9.18 19.99
C ALA A 51 -9.27 -9.98 20.93
N PRO A 52 -9.38 -9.82 22.26
CA PRO A 52 -8.55 -10.56 23.19
C PRO A 52 -8.96 -12.04 23.21
N ASN A 53 -8.01 -12.96 22.95
CA ASN A 53 -8.27 -14.40 22.96
C ASN A 53 -8.66 -14.99 24.34
N ALA A 54 -8.72 -14.19 25.40
CA ALA A 54 -8.87 -14.68 26.77
C ALA A 54 -10.26 -14.45 27.39
N VAL A 55 -11.15 -13.69 26.75
CA VAL A 55 -12.44 -13.32 27.37
C VAL A 55 -13.56 -13.36 26.32
N ASN A 56 -14.70 -13.92 26.70
CA ASN A 56 -15.93 -13.75 25.93
C ASN A 56 -16.23 -12.26 25.83
N TYR A 57 -16.29 -11.74 24.61
CA TYR A 57 -16.36 -10.32 24.37
C TYR A 57 -17.55 -10.00 23.48
N GLN A 58 -18.26 -8.92 23.80
CA GLN A 58 -19.34 -8.39 23.01
C GLN A 58 -19.16 -6.87 22.91
N ARG A 59 -19.21 -6.32 21.69
CA ARG A 59 -19.13 -4.86 21.49
C ARG A 59 -20.02 -4.41 20.35
N ASN A 60 -20.54 -3.22 20.56
CA ASN A 60 -21.31 -2.46 19.60
C ASN A 60 -20.54 -1.21 19.20
N ILE A 61 -20.43 -0.95 17.90
CA ILE A 61 -19.79 0.26 17.36
C ILE A 61 -20.75 0.93 16.38
N VAL A 62 -21.02 2.21 16.60
CA VAL A 62 -21.77 3.06 15.67
C VAL A 62 -20.81 3.58 14.61
N LEU A 63 -21.03 3.19 13.37
CA LEU A 63 -20.29 3.66 12.20
C LEU A 63 -21.11 4.70 11.44
N LYS A 64 -20.59 5.92 11.34
CA LYS A 64 -21.14 6.95 10.44
C LYS A 64 -20.39 6.90 9.11
N HIS A 65 -21.05 6.44 8.06
CA HIS A 65 -20.49 6.37 6.70
C HIS A 65 -21.33 7.19 5.73
N TYR A 66 -20.78 8.31 5.26
CA TYR A 66 -21.51 9.35 4.51
C TYR A 66 -22.77 9.84 5.26
N LYS A 67 -23.95 9.65 4.66
CA LYS A 67 -25.27 10.01 5.23
C LYS A 67 -25.94 8.82 5.92
N SER A 68 -25.27 7.67 5.98
CA SER A 68 -25.79 6.44 6.56
C SER A 68 -25.12 6.16 7.90
N ILE A 69 -25.87 5.53 8.79
CA ILE A 69 -25.40 5.13 10.11
C ILE A 69 -25.61 3.64 10.20
N PHE A 70 -24.61 2.93 10.71
CA PHE A 70 -24.59 1.49 10.84
C PHE A 70 -24.23 1.12 12.28
N LEU A 71 -24.82 0.04 12.78
CA LEU A 71 -24.44 -0.60 14.02
C LEU A 71 -23.63 -1.85 13.68
N LEU A 72 -22.36 -1.84 14.07
CA LEU A 72 -21.47 -2.98 13.98
C LEU A 72 -21.53 -3.75 15.29
N GLN A 73 -21.81 -5.04 15.21
CA GLN A 73 -21.96 -5.91 16.35
C GLN A 73 -20.92 -7.01 16.28
N PHE A 74 -20.13 -7.14 17.34
CA PHE A 74 -19.07 -8.14 17.46
C PHE A 74 -19.34 -9.00 18.68
N LYS A 75 -19.21 -10.32 18.52
CA LYS A 75 -19.27 -11.27 19.62
C LYS A 75 -18.18 -12.31 19.44
N SER A 76 -17.47 -12.64 20.51
CA SER A 76 -16.51 -13.75 20.52
C SER A 76 -16.85 -14.69 21.67
N ASN A 77 -16.80 -15.98 21.38
CA ASN A 77 -16.84 -17.04 22.39
C ASN A 77 -15.53 -17.83 22.28
N VAL A 78 -14.70 -17.69 23.32
CA VAL A 78 -13.38 -18.32 23.37
C VAL A 78 -13.49 -19.84 23.52
N GLN A 79 -14.46 -20.31 24.31
CA GLN A 79 -14.66 -21.74 24.55
C GLN A 79 -15.09 -22.49 23.29
N SER A 80 -15.94 -21.88 22.47
CA SER A 80 -16.35 -22.48 21.19
C SER A 80 -15.44 -22.08 20.03
N GLU A 81 -14.38 -21.30 20.27
CA GLU A 81 -13.49 -20.73 19.25
C GLU A 81 -14.24 -20.02 18.11
N LYS A 82 -15.33 -19.31 18.43
CA LYS A 82 -16.18 -18.66 17.42
C LYS A 82 -16.16 -17.15 17.56
N PHE A 83 -16.20 -16.48 16.41
CA PHE A 83 -16.37 -15.05 16.29
C PHE A 83 -17.55 -14.75 15.38
N TRP A 84 -18.43 -13.85 15.82
CA TRP A 84 -19.56 -13.37 15.05
C TRP A 84 -19.42 -11.87 14.81
N CYS A 85 -19.72 -11.47 13.57
CA CYS A 85 -19.80 -10.08 13.18
C CYS A 85 -21.09 -9.81 12.42
N GLY A 86 -21.82 -8.78 12.82
CA GLY A 86 -23.03 -8.31 12.15
C GLY A 86 -22.97 -6.83 11.85
N VAL A 87 -23.69 -6.41 10.79
CA VAL A 87 -23.94 -5.00 10.49
C VAL A 87 -25.42 -4.77 10.33
N ASN A 88 -25.94 -3.83 11.11
CA ASN A 88 -27.31 -3.36 10.96
C ASN A 88 -27.31 -1.92 10.47
N TYR A 89 -28.13 -1.61 9.47
CA TYR A 89 -28.40 -0.25 9.05
C TYR A 89 -29.33 0.44 10.04
N ILE A 90 -28.97 1.66 10.46
CA ILE A 90 -29.77 2.52 11.32
C ILE A 90 -30.42 3.60 10.45
N GLY A 91 -31.70 3.45 10.14
CA GLY A 91 -32.48 4.44 9.39
C GLY A 91 -33.88 3.96 9.02
N GLU A 92 -34.72 4.90 8.59
CA GLU A 92 -36.11 4.63 8.19
C GLU A 92 -36.17 3.91 6.84
N ASN A 93 -36.72 2.68 6.79
CA ASN A 93 -37.38 1.89 5.71
C ASN A 93 -36.92 2.04 4.24
N ARG A 94 -35.82 2.74 3.96
CA ARG A 94 -35.16 2.79 2.66
C ARG A 94 -34.14 1.69 2.71
N HIS A 95 -34.60 0.53 2.29
CA HIS A 95 -33.92 -0.75 2.25
C HIS A 95 -32.39 -0.68 2.39
N PRO A 96 -31.78 -1.45 3.31
CA PRO A 96 -30.34 -1.68 3.29
C PRO A 96 -29.88 -2.42 2.02
N GLN A 97 -30.81 -2.79 1.12
CA GLN A 97 -30.52 -3.39 -0.18
C GLN A 97 -29.38 -2.65 -0.88
N GLY A 98 -28.32 -3.40 -1.14
CA GLY A 98 -27.11 -2.89 -1.76
C GLY A 98 -26.04 -2.43 -0.79
N PHE A 99 -26.18 -2.57 0.53
CA PHE A 99 -25.05 -2.46 1.44
C PHE A 99 -24.53 -3.86 1.80
N TYR A 100 -23.22 -4.01 1.71
CA TYR A 100 -22.50 -5.22 2.07
C TYR A 100 -21.30 -4.83 2.93
N TYR A 101 -20.77 -5.80 3.66
CA TYR A 101 -19.55 -5.64 4.41
C TYR A 101 -18.60 -6.81 4.15
N CYS A 102 -17.29 -6.56 4.14
CA CYS A 102 -16.28 -7.61 4.33
C CYS A 102 -15.61 -7.41 5.68
N VAL A 103 -15.37 -8.54 6.34
CA VAL A 103 -14.50 -8.64 7.51
C VAL A 103 -13.24 -9.36 7.08
N ILE A 104 -12.09 -8.69 7.21
CA ILE A 104 -10.78 -9.24 6.91
C ILE A 104 -10.07 -9.49 8.24
N PHE A 105 -9.78 -10.76 8.52
CA PHE A 105 -8.92 -11.15 9.63
C PHE A 105 -7.51 -11.12 9.13
N PHE A 106 -6.65 -10.34 9.78
CA PHE A 106 -5.25 -10.28 9.46
C PHE A 106 -4.45 -10.75 10.66
N ASN A 107 -3.61 -11.76 10.41
CA ASN A 107 -2.59 -12.15 11.35
C ASN A 107 -1.24 -11.57 10.93
N GLU A 108 -0.71 -10.66 11.75
CA GLU A 108 0.56 -9.99 11.49
C GLU A 108 1.75 -10.94 11.51
N ASP A 109 1.73 -11.96 12.38
CA ASP A 109 2.86 -12.86 12.58
C ASP A 109 3.06 -13.83 11.41
N ILE A 110 1.97 -14.29 10.79
CA ILE A 110 2.04 -15.26 9.67
C ILE A 110 1.70 -14.65 8.31
N GLY A 111 1.30 -13.38 8.25
CA GLY A 111 0.93 -12.69 7.02
C GLY A 111 -0.27 -13.30 6.28
N LYS A 112 -1.08 -14.15 6.94
CA LYS A 112 -2.29 -14.75 6.36
C LYS A 112 -3.52 -13.88 6.66
N SER A 113 -4.46 -13.87 5.72
CA SER A 113 -5.75 -13.23 5.91
C SER A 113 -6.93 -14.09 5.46
N ILE A 114 -8.06 -13.91 6.14
CA ILE A 114 -9.36 -14.51 5.81
C ILE A 114 -10.34 -13.36 5.59
N CYS A 115 -10.91 -13.21 4.38
CA CYS A 115 -12.02 -12.27 4.13
C CYS A 115 -13.33 -13.03 3.98
N LYS A 116 -14.35 -12.58 4.70
CA LYS A 116 -15.73 -13.06 4.55
C LYS A 116 -16.66 -11.88 4.31
N TYR A 117 -17.74 -12.14 3.58
CA TYR A 117 -18.68 -11.12 3.12
C TYR A 117 -20.06 -11.37 3.70
N GLY A 118 -20.73 -10.30 4.14
CA GLY A 118 -22.07 -10.35 4.70
C GLY A 118 -22.95 -9.25 4.14
N GLU A 119 -24.26 -9.47 4.22
CA GLU A 119 -25.27 -8.48 3.84
C GLU A 119 -25.62 -7.61 5.05
N VAL A 120 -25.78 -6.30 4.81
CA VAL A 120 -26.24 -5.40 5.87
C VAL A 120 -27.71 -5.64 6.12
N LEU A 121 -28.04 -5.92 7.38
CA LEU A 121 -29.41 -6.16 7.82
C LEU A 121 -30.09 -4.85 8.18
N GLU A 122 -31.43 -4.85 8.17
CA GLU A 122 -32.20 -3.72 8.68
C GLU A 122 -32.33 -3.83 10.20
N SER A 123 -31.91 -2.80 10.94
CA SER A 123 -32.08 -2.82 12.39
C SER A 123 -33.53 -2.56 12.74
N LYS A 124 -34.08 -3.39 13.62
CA LYS A 124 -35.25 -3.02 14.41
C LYS A 124 -34.78 -2.13 15.58
N SER A 125 -35.68 -1.38 16.21
CA SER A 125 -35.38 -0.42 17.30
C SER A 125 -34.77 -1.06 18.57
N LYS A 126 -34.70 -2.39 18.64
CA LYS A 126 -34.02 -3.16 19.68
C LYS A 126 -32.73 -3.78 19.13
N TRP A 127 -31.61 -3.56 19.82
CA TRP A 127 -30.27 -3.99 19.42
C TRP A 127 -29.96 -5.45 19.81
N ASP A 128 -30.91 -6.35 19.56
CA ASP A 128 -30.76 -7.75 19.96
C ASP A 128 -29.67 -8.44 19.11
N PHE A 129 -28.74 -9.11 19.78
CA PHE A 129 -27.70 -9.90 19.12
C PHE A 129 -28.30 -11.19 18.53
N ASN A 130 -28.64 -11.16 17.24
CA ASN A 130 -29.08 -12.36 16.52
C ASN A 130 -27.90 -13.02 15.78
N VAL A 131 -27.23 -13.95 16.46
CA VAL A 131 -26.08 -14.69 15.92
C VAL A 131 -26.37 -15.44 14.63
N ASN A 132 -27.62 -15.89 14.40
CA ASN A 132 -28.01 -16.63 13.20
C ASN A 132 -27.98 -15.76 11.93
N SER A 133 -27.95 -14.44 12.10
CA SER A 133 -27.91 -13.47 11.01
C SER A 133 -26.52 -12.83 10.81
N MET A 134 -25.56 -13.22 11.64
CA MET A 134 -24.19 -12.68 11.62
C MET A 134 -23.26 -13.60 10.83
N LEU A 135 -22.16 -13.04 10.33
CA LEU A 135 -21.07 -13.85 9.81
C LEU A 135 -20.39 -14.59 10.95
N GLU A 136 -20.42 -15.91 10.88
CA GLU A 136 -19.69 -16.80 11.78
C GLU A 136 -18.31 -17.14 11.22
N LEU A 137 -17.34 -17.14 12.13
CA LEU A 137 -15.94 -17.40 11.85
C LEU A 137 -15.34 -18.27 12.94
N TYR A 138 -14.55 -19.25 12.52
CA TYR A 138 -13.81 -20.10 13.44
C TYR A 138 -12.43 -19.49 13.70
N LEU A 139 -12.13 -19.18 14.96
CA LEU A 139 -10.86 -18.60 15.40
C LEU A 139 -9.69 -19.55 15.09
N ASN A 140 -9.94 -20.85 15.09
CA ASN A 140 -8.94 -21.84 14.71
C ASN A 140 -8.60 -21.83 13.22
N GLU A 141 -9.46 -21.35 12.31
CA GLU A 141 -9.08 -21.19 10.89
C GLU A 141 -7.96 -20.17 10.72
N ALA A 142 -7.88 -19.20 11.64
CA ALA A 142 -6.81 -18.20 11.69
C ALA A 142 -5.50 -18.72 12.34
N LYS A 143 -5.40 -20.05 12.63
CA LYS A 143 -4.29 -20.79 13.29
C LYS A 143 -3.04 -19.95 13.56
N THR A 144 -2.93 -19.39 14.76
CA THR A 144 -1.67 -18.83 15.25
C THR A 144 -1.44 -19.11 16.72
N LYS A 145 -0.15 -19.22 17.08
CA LYS A 145 0.31 -19.29 18.47
C LYS A 145 0.15 -17.96 19.20
N THR A 146 -0.12 -16.87 18.49
CA THR A 146 -0.23 -15.53 19.04
C THR A 146 -1.66 -15.23 19.47
N LYS A 147 -1.79 -14.57 20.63
CA LYS A 147 -3.06 -14.39 21.35
C LYS A 147 -3.94 -13.26 20.78
N ASN A 148 -3.53 -12.65 19.67
CA ASN A 148 -4.08 -11.39 19.18
C ASN A 148 -4.28 -11.47 17.66
N PHE A 149 -5.40 -10.96 17.16
CA PHE A 149 -5.63 -10.78 15.73
C PHE A 149 -6.24 -9.40 15.46
N ASN A 150 -5.86 -8.82 14.32
CA ASN A 150 -6.39 -7.55 13.85
C ASN A 150 -7.54 -7.82 12.89
N ILE A 151 -8.72 -7.31 13.22
CA ILE A 151 -9.89 -7.39 12.34
C ILE A 151 -10.01 -6.08 11.58
N LEU A 152 -9.80 -6.12 10.26
CA LEU A 152 -10.07 -4.99 9.38
C LEU A 152 -11.50 -5.10 8.83
N PHE A 153 -12.32 -4.12 9.16
CA PHE A 153 -13.74 -4.12 8.83
C PHE A 153 -14.07 -3.11 7.73
N CYS A 154 -14.73 -3.51 6.63
CA CYS A 154 -15.06 -2.61 5.51
C CYS A 154 -16.54 -2.67 5.11
N ILE A 155 -17.23 -1.52 5.11
CA ILE A 155 -18.58 -1.37 4.49
C ILE A 155 -18.46 -0.79 3.09
N TYR A 156 -19.21 -1.35 2.16
CA TYR A 156 -19.36 -0.79 0.82
C TYR A 156 -20.81 -0.85 0.33
N ARG A 157 -21.19 0.16 -0.46
CA ARG A 157 -22.50 0.22 -1.12
C ARG A 157 -22.39 -0.31 -2.55
N TYR A 158 -22.95 -1.47 -2.80
CA TYR A 158 -23.28 -1.96 -4.12
C TYR A 158 -24.54 -1.25 -4.64
N LYS A 159 -24.40 -0.38 -5.65
CA LYS A 159 -25.57 0.02 -6.44
C LYS A 159 -26.01 -1.23 -7.22
N LYS A 160 -27.23 -1.70 -6.96
CA LYS A 160 -27.92 -2.70 -7.77
C LYS A 160 -28.10 -2.11 -9.17
N TRP A 161 -27.06 -2.19 -10.00
CA TRP A 161 -27.26 -2.28 -11.43
C TRP A 161 -28.01 -3.60 -11.64
N ASN A 162 -28.89 -3.66 -12.64
CA ASN A 162 -29.42 -4.94 -13.13
C ASN A 162 -28.24 -5.75 -13.68
N VAL A 163 -27.48 -6.35 -12.77
CA VAL A 163 -26.36 -7.23 -13.07
C VAL A 163 -27.01 -8.58 -13.23
N ILE A 164 -27.23 -8.95 -14.49
CA ILE A 164 -27.06 -10.34 -14.94
C ILE A 164 -25.92 -10.90 -14.09
N ASN A 165 -26.15 -12.00 -13.35
CA ASN A 165 -25.15 -12.69 -12.50
C ASN A 165 -23.90 -13.06 -13.33
N LEU A 166 -23.12 -12.06 -13.70
CA LEU A 166 -21.90 -12.21 -14.45
C LEU A 166 -20.87 -12.53 -13.38
N ASN A 167 -20.44 -13.78 -13.39
CA ASN A 167 -19.37 -14.25 -12.56
C ASN A 167 -18.17 -13.30 -12.74
N ARG A 168 -17.82 -12.55 -11.68
CA ARG A 168 -16.74 -11.55 -11.73
C ARG A 168 -15.42 -12.19 -12.13
N GLU A 169 -15.24 -13.47 -11.85
CA GLU A 169 -14.08 -14.25 -12.23
C GLU A 169 -14.06 -14.51 -13.74
N VAL A 170 -15.22 -14.78 -14.34
CA VAL A 170 -15.36 -14.85 -15.81
C VAL A 170 -15.02 -13.50 -16.42
N ILE A 171 -15.60 -12.40 -15.95
CA ILE A 171 -15.27 -11.06 -16.48
C ILE A 171 -13.76 -10.76 -16.32
N ARG A 172 -13.15 -11.12 -15.18
CA ARG A 172 -11.71 -10.93 -14.98
C ARG A 172 -10.88 -11.75 -15.96
N ASN A 173 -11.28 -12.99 -16.24
CA ASN A 173 -10.59 -13.87 -17.18
C ASN A 173 -10.72 -13.36 -18.62
N GLU A 174 -11.90 -12.88 -19.02
CA GLU A 174 -12.13 -12.26 -20.34
C GLU A 174 -11.37 -10.93 -20.51
N LEU A 175 -11.02 -10.27 -19.40
CA LEU A 175 -10.27 -9.01 -19.39
C LEU A 175 -8.79 -9.20 -19.02
N LYS A 176 -8.20 -10.36 -19.31
CA LYS A 176 -6.74 -10.54 -19.22
C LYS A 176 -6.08 -10.10 -20.52
N CYS A 177 -4.96 -9.38 -20.40
CA CYS A 177 -4.10 -9.11 -21.53
C CYS A 177 -3.46 -10.42 -22.01
N CYS A 178 -3.61 -10.76 -23.29
CA CYS A 178 -3.00 -11.95 -23.88
C CYS A 178 -1.45 -11.97 -23.82
N VAL A 179 -0.81 -10.84 -23.51
CA VAL A 179 0.66 -10.70 -23.44
C VAL A 179 1.19 -10.57 -22.01
N CYS A 180 0.70 -9.61 -21.21
CA CYS A 180 1.31 -9.31 -19.90
C CYS A 180 0.64 -9.96 -18.69
N SER A 181 -0.54 -10.56 -18.84
CA SER A 181 -1.38 -10.88 -17.68
C SER A 181 -1.66 -12.38 -17.56
N LYS A 182 -0.94 -13.07 -16.67
CA LYS A 182 -1.41 -14.37 -16.13
C LYS A 182 -2.47 -14.16 -15.02
N ASP A 183 -2.30 -13.12 -14.18
CA ASP A 183 -3.09 -12.97 -12.94
C ASP A 183 -3.80 -11.61 -12.76
N ASP A 184 -3.55 -10.60 -13.61
CA ASP A 184 -4.06 -9.23 -13.43
C ASP A 184 -5.04 -8.78 -14.52
N ILE A 185 -6.01 -7.93 -14.14
CA ILE A 185 -6.93 -7.26 -15.07
C ILE A 185 -6.14 -6.35 -16.02
N ILE A 186 -6.55 -6.31 -17.28
CA ILE A 186 -5.91 -5.51 -18.31
C ILE A 186 -5.92 -4.01 -17.98
N LYS A 187 -4.76 -3.38 -18.12
CA LYS A 187 -4.58 -1.93 -17.89
C LYS A 187 -5.00 -1.14 -19.11
N GLN A 188 -5.58 0.03 -18.88
CA GLN A 188 -5.99 0.93 -19.96
C GLN A 188 -4.78 1.62 -20.63
N PRO A 189 -4.89 2.01 -21.91
CA PRO A 189 -5.97 1.69 -22.84
C PRO A 189 -6.02 0.20 -23.26
N VAL A 190 -7.23 -0.32 -23.45
CA VAL A 190 -7.55 -1.70 -23.86
C VAL A 190 -7.92 -1.73 -25.35
N PHE A 191 -7.37 -2.67 -26.09
CA PHE A 191 -7.64 -2.89 -27.52
C PHE A 191 -8.12 -4.31 -27.77
N LEU A 192 -8.87 -4.47 -28.86
CA LEU A 192 -9.39 -5.75 -29.34
C LEU A 192 -8.95 -5.94 -30.79
N CYS A 193 -8.33 -7.08 -31.14
CA CYS A 193 -8.14 -7.40 -32.56
C CYS A 193 -9.42 -7.99 -33.17
N LEU A 194 -9.42 -8.14 -34.50
CA LEU A 194 -10.54 -8.72 -35.27
C LEU A 194 -10.92 -10.14 -34.83
N VAL A 195 -9.99 -10.90 -34.24
CA VAL A 195 -10.21 -12.27 -33.74
C VAL A 195 -10.66 -12.27 -32.27
N GLY A 196 -10.80 -11.11 -31.63
CA GLY A 196 -11.32 -11.00 -30.26
C GLY A 196 -10.28 -11.05 -29.15
N HIS A 197 -8.97 -11.06 -29.44
CA HIS A 197 -7.95 -10.98 -28.38
C HIS A 197 -7.89 -9.59 -27.76
N VAL A 198 -7.82 -9.55 -26.42
CA VAL A 198 -7.73 -8.32 -25.63
C VAL A 198 -6.26 -8.04 -25.25
N ILE A 199 -5.77 -6.84 -25.56
CA ILE A 199 -4.37 -6.44 -25.32
C ILE A 199 -4.29 -5.02 -24.74
N CYS A 200 -3.34 -4.77 -23.82
CA CYS A 200 -3.11 -3.43 -23.29
C CYS A 200 -2.17 -2.63 -24.20
N TYR A 201 -2.28 -1.30 -24.16
CA TYR A 201 -1.44 -0.39 -24.94
C TYR A 201 0.06 -0.68 -24.81
N ASN A 202 0.55 -0.86 -23.58
CA ASN A 202 1.97 -1.13 -23.33
C ASN A 202 2.45 -2.42 -24.00
N CYS A 203 1.57 -3.41 -24.13
CA CYS A 203 1.89 -4.66 -24.81
C CYS A 203 1.89 -4.48 -26.32
N ILE A 204 0.95 -3.71 -26.88
CA ILE A 204 0.94 -3.38 -28.32
C ILE A 204 2.26 -2.72 -28.75
N VAL A 205 2.67 -1.66 -28.05
CA VAL A 205 3.90 -0.91 -28.35
C VAL A 205 5.15 -1.80 -28.25
N LYS A 206 5.13 -2.80 -27.35
CA LYS A 206 6.23 -3.76 -27.21
C LYS A 206 6.17 -4.89 -28.25
N SER A 207 4.98 -5.32 -28.64
CA SER A 207 4.76 -6.45 -29.56
C SER A 207 5.04 -6.09 -31.02
N GLU A 208 4.87 -4.82 -31.41
CA GLU A 208 5.29 -4.29 -32.73
C GLU A 208 6.77 -4.60 -33.04
N LYS A 209 7.58 -4.88 -32.02
CA LYS A 209 9.00 -5.21 -32.19
C LYS A 209 9.32 -6.71 -32.17
N LYS A 210 8.39 -7.60 -31.80
CA LYS A 210 8.74 -9.01 -31.45
C LYS A 210 7.70 -10.11 -31.70
N MET A 211 6.46 -9.84 -32.10
CA MET A 211 5.43 -10.91 -32.19
C MET A 211 5.14 -11.37 -33.63
N ASN A 212 5.33 -12.67 -33.87
CA ASN A 212 4.87 -13.42 -35.06
C ASN A 212 3.34 -13.66 -35.08
N TRP A 213 2.54 -12.73 -34.56
CA TRP A 213 1.07 -12.80 -34.59
C TRP A 213 0.57 -12.13 -35.87
N TYR A 214 0.90 -12.71 -37.02
CA TYR A 214 0.65 -12.16 -38.36
C TYR A 214 -0.84 -11.97 -38.72
N SER A 215 -1.78 -12.33 -37.83
CA SER A 215 -3.22 -12.29 -38.12
C SER A 215 -4.07 -11.35 -37.25
N CYS A 216 -3.53 -10.73 -36.18
CA CYS A 216 -4.34 -9.81 -35.36
C CYS A 216 -4.05 -8.34 -35.67
N ASN A 217 -4.94 -7.72 -36.45
CA ASN A 217 -4.95 -6.28 -36.66
C ASN A 217 -5.64 -5.58 -35.48
N TYR A 218 -4.85 -4.91 -34.63
CA TYR A 218 -5.33 -4.18 -33.45
C TYR A 218 -5.64 -2.72 -33.79
N GLY A 219 -6.69 -2.49 -34.57
CA GLY A 219 -7.02 -1.14 -35.06
C GLY A 219 -7.93 -0.32 -34.14
N ARG A 220 -8.60 -0.93 -33.15
CA ARG A 220 -9.65 -0.25 -32.38
C ARG A 220 -9.51 -0.40 -30.86
N CYS A 221 -9.58 0.75 -30.21
CA CYS A 221 -9.75 0.89 -28.77
C CYS A 221 -11.09 0.26 -28.34
N ASN A 222 -11.05 -0.70 -27.42
CA ASN A 222 -12.27 -1.33 -26.88
C ASN A 222 -12.78 -0.54 -25.67
N PHE A 223 -13.54 0.53 -25.93
CA PHE A 223 -14.10 1.39 -24.89
C PHE A 223 -15.00 0.65 -23.90
N ARG A 224 -15.73 -0.39 -24.32
CA ARG A 224 -16.55 -1.21 -23.42
C ARG A 224 -15.69 -1.99 -22.44
N ALA A 225 -14.65 -2.67 -22.92
CA ALA A 225 -13.71 -3.39 -22.06
C ALA A 225 -13.01 -2.44 -21.08
N GLN A 226 -12.69 -1.21 -21.50
CA GLN A 226 -12.17 -0.17 -20.61
C GLN A 226 -13.18 0.22 -19.53
N GLN A 227 -14.42 0.53 -19.90
CA GLN A 227 -15.46 0.88 -18.92
C GLN A 227 -15.69 -0.24 -17.91
N ILE A 228 -15.69 -1.49 -18.36
CA ILE A 228 -15.79 -2.65 -17.47
C ILE A 228 -14.55 -2.73 -16.57
N SER A 229 -13.34 -2.54 -17.10
CA SER A 229 -12.11 -2.60 -16.30
C SER A 229 -12.00 -1.51 -15.24
N VAL A 230 -12.52 -0.29 -15.48
CA VAL A 230 -12.60 0.78 -14.45
C VAL A 230 -13.45 0.35 -13.26
N ASN A 231 -14.55 -0.34 -13.54
CA ASN A 231 -15.53 -0.75 -12.55
C ASN A 231 -15.11 -2.01 -11.78
N LEU A 232 -14.11 -2.73 -12.27
CA LEU A 232 -13.52 -3.85 -11.54
C LEU A 232 -12.59 -3.34 -10.44
N GLN A 233 -12.67 -4.05 -9.32
CA GLN A 233 -11.70 -3.87 -8.25
C GLN A 233 -10.38 -4.57 -8.63
N ASN A 234 -9.32 -3.78 -8.64
CA ASN A 234 -7.94 -4.18 -8.88
C ASN A 234 -7.21 -4.41 -7.57
N PHE A 235 -6.23 -5.31 -7.58
CA PHE A 235 -5.29 -5.50 -6.48
C PHE A 235 -4.11 -4.53 -6.62
N CYS A 236 -3.50 -4.17 -5.50
CA CYS A 236 -2.20 -3.51 -5.53
C CYS A 236 -1.15 -4.39 -6.23
N SER A 237 -0.30 -3.79 -7.06
CA SER A 237 0.84 -4.46 -7.71
C SER A 237 1.82 -5.08 -6.70
N ASN A 238 1.82 -4.60 -5.45
CA ASN A 238 2.59 -5.16 -4.34
C ASN A 238 1.86 -6.31 -3.61
N ARG A 239 0.86 -6.94 -4.22
CA ARG A 239 0.13 -8.06 -3.60
C ARG A 239 1.04 -9.24 -3.26
N LYS A 240 1.97 -9.57 -4.16
CA LYS A 240 3.01 -10.61 -3.91
C LYS A 240 3.94 -10.25 -2.75
N SER A 241 3.96 -8.97 -2.39
CA SER A 241 4.72 -8.38 -1.29
C SER A 241 3.91 -8.21 0.00
N GLY A 242 2.71 -8.79 0.07
CA GLY A 242 1.84 -8.74 1.25
C GLY A 242 0.86 -7.58 1.30
N CYS A 243 0.72 -6.78 0.23
CA CYS A 243 -0.30 -5.74 0.19
C CYS A 243 -1.68 -6.30 -0.19
N PHE A 244 -2.67 -6.14 0.70
CA PHE A 244 -4.05 -6.59 0.48
C PHE A 244 -5.00 -5.49 0.00
N PHE A 245 -4.48 -4.33 -0.41
CA PHE A 245 -5.33 -3.24 -0.88
C PHE A 245 -6.04 -3.62 -2.18
N ILE A 246 -7.36 -3.38 -2.18
CA ILE A 246 -8.25 -3.62 -3.31
C ILE A 246 -9.06 -2.34 -3.54
N GLY A 247 -9.13 -1.87 -4.79
CA GLY A 247 -9.88 -0.67 -5.13
C GLY A 247 -10.06 -0.48 -6.63
N SER A 248 -10.72 0.59 -7.05
CA SER A 248 -10.75 0.98 -8.46
C SER A 248 -9.34 1.29 -8.97
N GLU A 249 -9.12 1.31 -10.29
CA GLU A 249 -7.82 1.67 -10.88
C GLU A 249 -7.24 2.96 -10.31
N LYS A 250 -8.06 4.01 -10.17
CA LYS A 250 -7.65 5.29 -9.58
C LYS A 250 -7.27 5.17 -8.10
N GLN A 251 -7.97 4.34 -7.34
CA GLN A 251 -7.68 4.09 -5.93
C GLN A 251 -6.41 3.27 -5.76
N VAL A 252 -6.23 2.20 -6.55
CA VAL A 252 -5.02 1.36 -6.57
C VAL A 252 -3.82 2.19 -6.98
N TRP A 253 -3.93 2.99 -8.03
CA TRP A 253 -2.85 3.90 -8.43
C TRP A 253 -2.47 4.84 -7.28
N ARG A 254 -3.44 5.52 -6.64
CA ARG A 254 -3.18 6.39 -5.49
C ARG A 254 -2.54 5.65 -4.33
N HIS A 255 -3.04 4.45 -4.03
CA HIS A 255 -2.51 3.60 -2.99
C HIS A 255 -1.08 3.16 -3.29
N GLU A 256 -0.76 2.71 -4.50
CA GLU A 256 0.59 2.30 -4.93
C GLU A 256 1.63 3.43 -4.82
N LEU A 257 1.20 4.69 -4.77
CA LEU A 257 2.08 5.82 -4.49
C LEU A 257 2.61 5.84 -3.05
N VAL A 258 1.86 5.25 -2.12
CA VAL A 258 2.14 5.24 -0.67
C VAL A 258 2.24 3.82 -0.10
N CYS A 259 1.94 2.80 -0.91
CA CYS A 259 2.03 1.40 -0.52
C CYS A 259 3.49 1.09 -0.19
N PRO A 260 3.76 0.51 1.00
CA PRO A 260 5.06 -0.05 1.30
C PRO A 260 5.44 -1.03 0.19
N LYS A 261 6.51 -0.72 -0.54
CA LYS A 261 7.08 -1.65 -1.51
C LYS A 261 8.01 -2.57 -0.74
N THR A 262 8.02 -3.85 -1.09
CA THR A 262 9.13 -4.70 -0.66
C THR A 262 10.35 -4.27 -1.46
N ILE A 263 11.44 -3.97 -0.75
CA ILE A 263 12.75 -3.72 -1.33
C ILE A 263 13.61 -4.95 -1.04
N THR A 264 14.34 -5.39 -2.05
CA THR A 264 15.48 -6.31 -1.89
C THR A 264 16.70 -5.50 -1.50
N CYS A 265 17.49 -5.98 -0.54
CA CYS A 265 18.76 -5.33 -0.22
C CYS A 265 19.65 -5.21 -1.47
N PHE A 266 20.35 -4.09 -1.62
CA PHE A 266 21.25 -3.87 -2.77
C PHE A 266 22.69 -4.30 -2.49
N SER A 267 23.00 -4.76 -1.27
CA SER A 267 24.30 -5.32 -0.93
C SER A 267 24.48 -6.69 -1.61
N ILE A 268 25.65 -6.91 -2.20
CA ILE A 268 25.99 -8.16 -2.89
C ILE A 268 25.87 -9.33 -1.90
N GLY A 269 25.14 -10.38 -2.30
CA GLY A 269 24.94 -11.59 -1.48
C GLY A 269 23.90 -11.46 -0.37
N CYS A 270 23.25 -10.30 -0.20
CA CYS A 270 22.18 -10.15 0.79
C CYS A 270 20.81 -10.50 0.17
N GLU A 271 20.12 -11.49 0.75
CA GLU A 271 18.81 -11.94 0.30
C GLU A 271 17.64 -11.25 1.01
N TRP A 272 17.93 -10.30 1.91
CA TRP A 272 16.90 -9.62 2.70
C TRP A 272 15.85 -8.95 1.80
N LYS A 273 14.59 -9.14 2.18
CA LYS A 273 13.41 -8.54 1.56
C LYS A 273 12.50 -8.02 2.67
N GLY A 274 12.17 -6.74 2.62
CA GLY A 274 11.27 -6.16 3.61
C GLY A 274 10.69 -4.83 3.16
N GLY A 275 9.88 -4.22 4.01
CA GLY A 275 9.27 -2.92 3.70
C GLY A 275 10.31 -1.81 3.68
N ASN A 276 10.01 -0.72 2.97
CA ASN A 276 10.87 0.47 2.95
C ASN A 276 11.26 0.99 4.34
N LYS A 277 10.37 0.85 5.34
CA LYS A 277 10.61 1.34 6.71
C LYS A 277 11.70 0.55 7.42
N ASP A 278 11.73 -0.75 7.18
CA ASP A 278 12.63 -1.69 7.86
C ASP A 278 13.99 -1.76 7.16
N PHE A 279 14.09 -1.21 5.94
CA PHE A 279 15.29 -1.32 5.12
C PHE A 279 16.51 -0.63 5.74
N TRP A 280 16.34 0.55 6.36
CA TRP A 280 17.47 1.22 7.02
C TRP A 280 17.93 0.50 8.28
N GLU A 281 17.00 -0.04 9.06
CA GLU A 281 17.32 -0.85 10.23
C GLU A 281 18.09 -2.10 9.81
N HIS A 282 17.63 -2.79 8.75
CA HIS A 282 18.38 -3.87 8.15
C HIS A 282 19.79 -3.45 7.71
N LEU A 283 19.95 -2.32 7.04
CA LEU A 283 21.26 -1.81 6.64
C LEU A 283 22.17 -1.55 7.85
N LEU A 284 21.65 -0.96 8.93
CA LEU A 284 22.44 -0.71 10.15
C LEU A 284 22.88 -2.01 10.85
N LEU A 285 22.01 -3.02 10.89
CA LEU A 285 22.27 -4.28 11.60
C LEU A 285 23.14 -5.24 10.80
N THR A 286 22.91 -5.35 9.49
CA THR A 286 23.55 -6.37 8.64
C THR A 286 24.67 -5.80 7.77
N HIS A 287 24.66 -4.49 7.51
CA HIS A 287 25.63 -3.82 6.65
C HIS A 287 26.14 -2.49 7.24
N PRO A 288 26.57 -2.44 8.52
CA PRO A 288 26.96 -1.20 9.19
C PRO A 288 28.05 -0.46 8.40
N ASP A 289 29.03 -1.20 7.86
CA ASP A 289 30.11 -0.68 7.04
C ASP A 289 29.64 -0.06 5.72
N ASN A 290 28.39 -0.27 5.30
CA ASN A 290 27.85 0.34 4.09
C ASN A 290 26.94 1.55 4.40
N THR A 291 26.84 1.99 5.65
CA THR A 291 25.93 3.06 6.07
C THR A 291 26.65 4.29 6.60
N THR A 292 26.09 5.47 6.34
CA THR A 292 26.52 6.73 6.95
C THR A 292 25.33 7.70 7.12
N ARG A 293 25.44 8.63 8.07
CA ARG A 293 24.48 9.74 8.24
C ARG A 293 25.05 11.10 7.84
N ASN A 294 26.37 11.21 7.84
CA ASN A 294 27.09 12.46 7.65
C ASN A 294 28.08 12.33 6.50
N GLU A 295 28.86 13.39 6.28
CA GLU A 295 30.02 13.33 5.42
C GLU A 295 30.92 12.16 5.82
N GLU A 296 31.25 11.32 4.84
CA GLU A 296 32.13 10.18 5.02
C GLU A 296 33.37 10.36 4.15
N VAL A 297 34.54 10.14 4.74
CA VAL A 297 35.81 10.08 4.02
C VAL A 297 36.06 8.62 3.61
N VAL A 298 36.24 8.40 2.32
CA VAL A 298 36.46 7.08 1.72
C VAL A 298 37.88 6.96 1.21
N ASN A 299 38.54 5.89 1.65
CA ASN A 299 39.82 5.44 1.12
C ASN A 299 39.56 4.41 0.03
N TYR A 300 39.52 4.84 -1.24
CA TYR A 300 39.16 3.99 -2.36
C TYR A 300 40.42 3.49 -3.09
N ARG A 301 40.51 2.17 -3.24
CA ARG A 301 41.68 1.47 -3.82
C ARG A 301 41.36 0.91 -5.19
N LEU A 302 42.06 1.40 -6.22
CA LEU A 302 41.88 1.03 -7.63
C LEU A 302 42.37 -0.39 -7.96
N ASP A 303 43.27 -0.96 -7.17
CA ASP A 303 43.81 -2.30 -7.38
C ASP A 303 42.80 -3.43 -7.10
N LYS A 304 41.68 -3.11 -6.45
CA LYS A 304 40.58 -4.05 -6.19
C LYS A 304 39.58 -4.02 -7.36
N SER A 305 39.94 -4.68 -8.45
CA SER A 305 39.13 -4.79 -9.69
C SER A 305 37.99 -5.83 -9.59
N PRO A 306 36.83 -5.60 -10.22
CA PRO A 306 36.07 -4.36 -10.27
C PRO A 306 35.11 -4.30 -9.07
N TYR A 307 35.47 -3.53 -8.04
CA TYR A 307 34.59 -3.34 -6.89
C TYR A 307 33.67 -2.13 -7.13
N ILE A 308 32.40 -2.41 -7.47
CA ILE A 308 31.34 -1.41 -7.28
C ILE A 308 31.21 -1.22 -5.78
N PHE A 309 31.72 -0.10 -5.29
CA PHE A 309 31.55 0.28 -3.91
C PHE A 309 30.16 0.88 -3.73
N THR A 310 29.37 0.32 -2.80
CA THR A 310 28.02 0.79 -2.52
C THR A 310 27.93 1.28 -1.10
N LYS A 311 27.50 2.54 -0.93
CA LYS A 311 27.17 3.15 0.36
C LYS A 311 25.74 3.63 0.38
N PHE A 312 25.19 3.70 1.58
CA PHE A 312 23.87 4.22 1.87
C PHE A 312 23.99 5.39 2.83
N MET A 313 23.47 6.55 2.44
CA MET A 313 23.46 7.75 3.26
C MET A 313 22.03 8.12 3.65
N LEU A 314 21.79 8.35 4.94
CA LEU A 314 20.53 8.94 5.42
C LEU A 314 20.70 10.45 5.63
N CYS A 315 20.06 11.26 4.79
CA CYS A 315 20.06 12.72 4.91
C CYS A 315 18.63 13.26 5.00
N ASN A 316 18.31 14.00 6.06
CA ASN A 316 16.97 14.58 6.29
C ASN A 316 15.83 13.57 6.18
N GLN A 317 16.00 12.38 6.79
CA GLN A 317 15.06 11.24 6.75
C GLN A 317 14.84 10.64 5.34
N GLU A 318 15.66 11.02 4.36
CA GLU A 318 15.66 10.44 3.03
C GLU A 318 16.90 9.58 2.82
N LEU A 319 16.71 8.40 2.23
CA LEU A 319 17.77 7.43 2.01
C LEU A 319 18.34 7.58 0.59
N PHE A 320 19.65 7.64 0.49
CA PHE A 320 20.38 7.72 -0.77
C PHE A 320 21.31 6.52 -0.90
N LYS A 321 21.37 5.95 -2.09
CA LYS A 321 22.38 4.97 -2.49
C LYS A 321 23.44 5.66 -3.34
N ILE A 322 24.69 5.39 -3.01
CA ILE A 322 25.87 5.95 -3.64
C ILE A 322 26.70 4.78 -4.14
N GLU A 323 26.84 4.67 -5.46
CA GLU A 323 27.67 3.64 -6.09
C GLU A 323 28.91 4.31 -6.68
N VAL A 324 30.09 3.82 -6.36
CA VAL A 324 31.36 4.25 -6.96
C VAL A 324 31.93 3.10 -7.76
N GLU A 325 32.10 3.33 -9.05
CA GLU A 325 32.64 2.38 -10.01
C GLU A 325 33.83 3.03 -10.70
N HIS A 326 34.99 2.39 -10.71
CA HIS A 326 36.09 2.81 -11.56
C HIS A 326 36.16 1.94 -12.81
N GLN A 327 36.47 2.57 -13.93
CA GLN A 327 36.78 1.94 -15.20
C GLN A 327 38.22 2.33 -15.58
N LYS A 328 38.74 1.82 -16.70
CA LYS A 328 40.16 2.01 -17.09
C LYS A 328 40.64 3.47 -17.06
N THR A 329 39.77 4.43 -17.39
CA THR A 329 40.14 5.84 -17.56
C THR A 329 39.25 6.83 -16.81
N VAL A 330 38.19 6.35 -16.15
CA VAL A 330 37.18 7.20 -15.52
C VAL A 330 36.71 6.61 -14.19
N MET A 331 36.39 7.48 -13.23
CA MET A 331 35.60 7.09 -12.06
C MET A 331 34.18 7.60 -12.21
N LYS A 332 33.21 6.76 -11.84
CA LYS A 332 31.79 7.03 -11.91
C LYS A 332 31.21 7.02 -10.51
N TRP A 333 30.61 8.13 -10.11
CA TRP A 333 29.80 8.20 -8.89
C TRP A 333 28.35 8.30 -9.29
N THR A 334 27.59 7.33 -8.85
CA THR A 334 26.17 7.22 -9.13
C THR A 334 25.38 7.46 -7.85
N PHE A 335 24.39 8.33 -7.96
CA PHE A 335 23.51 8.71 -6.88
C PHE A 335 22.08 8.31 -7.23
N CYS A 336 21.49 7.50 -6.36
CA CYS A 336 20.13 7.02 -6.48
C CYS A 336 19.36 7.34 -5.20
N TRP A 337 18.33 8.16 -5.32
CA TRP A 337 17.43 8.42 -4.20
C TRP A 337 16.48 7.23 -3.99
N ILE A 338 16.56 6.60 -2.82
CA ILE A 338 15.69 5.50 -2.41
C ILE A 338 14.50 6.10 -1.68
N GLN A 339 13.47 6.48 -2.45
CA GLN A 339 12.32 7.20 -1.94
C GLN A 339 11.49 6.38 -0.93
N TRP A 340 11.30 6.92 0.28
CA TRP A 340 10.47 6.32 1.34
C TRP A 340 9.04 6.83 1.39
N LYS A 341 8.80 8.10 1.05
CA LYS A 341 7.47 8.72 0.96
C LYS A 341 7.44 9.72 -0.20
N ARG A 342 6.27 9.94 -0.81
CA ARG A 342 6.05 11.16 -1.61
C ARG A 342 5.94 12.34 -0.63
N SER A 343 7.07 12.98 -0.33
CA SER A 343 7.02 14.38 0.09
C SER A 343 6.40 15.16 -1.07
N ASN A 344 5.35 15.96 -0.82
CA ASN A 344 4.76 16.81 -1.85
C ASN A 344 5.62 18.06 -2.16
N SER A 345 6.66 18.31 -1.38
CA SER A 345 7.63 19.35 -1.67
C SER A 345 8.61 18.92 -2.75
N SER A 346 8.88 19.81 -3.71
CA SER A 346 10.05 19.78 -4.57
C SER A 346 11.29 20.01 -3.71
N GLN A 347 11.74 18.98 -3.01
CA GLN A 347 12.99 19.03 -2.27
C GLN A 347 14.15 18.87 -3.26
N TYR A 348 15.12 19.75 -3.14
CA TYR A 348 16.35 19.66 -3.89
C TYR A 348 17.45 19.21 -2.95
N TYR A 349 18.33 18.37 -3.46
CA TYR A 349 19.53 17.95 -2.76
C TYR A 349 20.71 18.30 -3.63
N LYS A 350 21.78 18.77 -3.00
CA LYS A 350 23.10 19.02 -3.57
C LYS A 350 24.04 17.94 -3.06
N LEU A 351 24.69 17.25 -3.98
CA LEU A 351 25.81 16.40 -3.64
C LEU A 351 27.09 17.25 -3.69
N ILE A 352 27.92 17.05 -2.68
CA ILE A 352 29.26 17.60 -2.63
C ILE A 352 30.27 16.45 -2.63
N LEU A 353 31.20 16.47 -3.57
CA LEU A 353 32.38 15.60 -3.60
C LEU A 353 33.62 16.43 -3.31
N ARG A 354 34.46 15.97 -2.38
CA ARG A 354 35.74 16.61 -2.06
C ARG A 354 36.87 15.60 -2.21
N PHE A 355 37.93 15.98 -2.90
CA PHE A 355 39.12 15.15 -3.08
C PHE A 355 40.26 15.67 -2.20
N PHE A 356 40.99 14.74 -1.59
CA PHE A 356 42.10 15.05 -0.68
C PHE A 356 43.42 14.68 -1.32
N CYS A 357 44.36 15.64 -1.36
CA CYS A 357 45.72 15.38 -1.81
C CYS A 357 46.54 14.86 -0.62
N LEU A 358 46.99 13.60 -0.69
CA LEU A 358 47.68 12.93 0.40
C LEU A 358 49.08 13.47 0.68
N ASP A 359 49.66 14.24 -0.22
CA ASP A 359 51.02 14.78 -0.09
C ASP A 359 51.04 16.24 0.42
N LYS A 360 49.88 16.92 0.47
CA LYS A 360 49.75 18.31 0.91
C LYS A 360 48.85 18.45 2.14
N ASN A 361 49.29 17.98 3.32
CA ASN A 361 48.64 18.19 4.63
C ASN A 361 47.09 18.21 4.62
N SER A 362 46.48 17.30 3.86
CA SER A 362 45.06 16.95 3.91
C SER A 362 44.05 18.12 3.75
N ARG A 363 44.38 19.21 3.05
CA ARG A 363 43.35 20.21 2.70
C ARG A 363 42.55 19.71 1.50
N ALA A 364 41.22 19.72 1.60
CA ALA A 364 40.33 19.49 0.47
C ALA A 364 40.63 20.56 -0.59
N VAL A 365 41.07 20.15 -1.78
CA VAL A 365 41.59 21.10 -2.78
C VAL A 365 40.48 21.54 -3.74
N GLU A 366 39.40 20.77 -3.88
CA GLU A 366 38.38 21.02 -4.90
C GLU A 366 37.01 20.50 -4.46
N GLU A 367 36.02 21.41 -4.47
CA GLU A 367 34.61 21.07 -4.22
C GLU A 367 33.89 20.94 -5.57
N LEU A 368 33.51 19.71 -5.91
CA LEU A 368 32.62 19.47 -7.04
C LEU A 368 31.18 19.55 -6.53
N GLU A 369 30.60 20.74 -6.62
CA GLU A 369 29.16 20.97 -6.42
C GLU A 369 28.39 20.41 -7.62
N LEU A 370 27.55 19.40 -7.40
CA LEU A 370 26.74 18.87 -8.48
C LEU A 370 25.27 18.65 -8.12
N ILE A 371 24.45 19.27 -8.97
CA ILE A 371 23.10 18.90 -9.42
C ILE A 371 21.98 19.17 -8.42
N ARG A 372 21.06 20.06 -8.81
CA ARG A 372 19.69 20.10 -8.27
C ARG A 372 18.98 18.78 -8.61
N TYR A 373 18.80 17.91 -7.62
CA TYR A 373 18.15 16.62 -7.84
C TYR A 373 16.62 16.76 -7.99
N GLN A 374 16.08 16.41 -9.17
CA GLN A 374 14.64 16.18 -9.36
C GLN A 374 14.34 14.69 -9.30
N LYS A 375 13.27 14.34 -8.56
CA LYS A 375 12.84 12.98 -8.22
C LYS A 375 12.98 11.96 -9.36
N ARG A 376 13.43 10.74 -9.01
CA ARG A 376 13.37 9.47 -9.79
C ARG A 376 14.38 9.23 -10.92
N LYS A 377 15.43 10.04 -11.08
CA LYS A 377 16.50 9.73 -12.05
C LYS A 377 17.79 9.32 -11.35
N LYS A 378 18.31 8.13 -11.67
CA LYS A 378 19.70 7.78 -11.41
C LYS A 378 20.57 8.88 -12.02
N ARG A 379 21.44 9.51 -11.23
CA ARG A 379 22.40 10.51 -11.73
C ARG A 379 23.79 9.94 -11.58
N THR A 380 24.61 10.08 -12.61
CA THR A 380 25.97 9.58 -12.61
C THR A 380 26.90 10.71 -13.01
N ILE A 381 27.91 10.93 -12.17
CA ILE A 381 29.03 11.83 -12.40
C ILE A 381 30.16 10.97 -12.92
N VAL A 382 30.77 11.37 -14.04
CA VAL A 382 31.90 10.67 -14.64
C VAL A 382 33.08 11.63 -14.61
N VAL A 383 34.13 11.29 -13.87
CA VAL A 383 35.36 12.10 -13.77
C VAL A 383 36.51 11.33 -14.41
N PRO A 384 37.14 11.87 -15.47
CA PRO A 384 38.35 11.32 -16.05
C PRO A 384 39.50 11.24 -15.04
N PHE A 385 40.29 10.17 -15.10
CA PHE A 385 41.48 10.01 -14.24
C PHE A 385 42.51 11.11 -14.44
N THR A 386 42.54 11.73 -15.62
CA THR A 386 43.41 12.88 -15.90
C THR A 386 43.15 14.06 -14.96
N LEU A 387 41.89 14.28 -14.57
CA LEU A 387 41.51 15.31 -13.58
C LEU A 387 41.81 14.87 -12.14
N LEU A 388 41.84 13.56 -11.89
CA LEU A 388 42.09 12.99 -10.56
C LEU A 388 43.57 12.71 -10.29
N LYS A 389 44.46 12.94 -11.27
CA LYS A 389 45.86 12.51 -11.23
C LYS A 389 46.62 13.03 -10.01
N SER A 390 46.39 14.28 -9.61
CA SER A 390 47.02 14.94 -8.45
C SER A 390 46.50 14.45 -7.09
N TYR A 391 45.42 13.67 -7.08
CA TYR A 391 44.79 13.13 -5.87
C TYR A 391 45.12 11.65 -5.63
N PHE A 392 45.80 10.99 -6.57
CA PHE A 392 46.25 9.61 -6.39
C PHE A 392 47.56 9.54 -5.60
N LYS A 393 47.61 8.60 -4.66
CA LYS A 393 48.87 8.12 -4.07
C LYS A 393 49.01 6.64 -4.38
N GLY A 394 49.73 6.34 -5.47
CA GLY A 394 49.71 5.00 -6.07
C GLY A 394 48.30 4.64 -6.55
N ASN A 395 47.75 3.53 -6.06
CA ASN A 395 46.40 3.06 -6.41
C ASN A 395 45.31 3.56 -5.43
N LEU A 396 45.65 4.45 -4.49
CA LEU A 396 44.73 4.98 -3.50
C LEU A 396 44.26 6.38 -3.91
N ILE A 397 42.95 6.60 -3.82
CA ILE A 397 42.34 7.93 -3.84
C ILE A 397 41.49 8.12 -2.58
N VAL A 398 41.60 9.31 -1.98
CA VAL A 398 40.81 9.68 -0.81
C VAL A 398 39.86 10.80 -1.18
N PHE A 399 38.58 10.55 -0.97
CA PHE A 399 37.53 11.54 -1.22
C PHE A 399 36.47 11.49 -0.14
N SER A 400 35.79 12.59 0.11
CA SER A 400 34.57 12.62 0.90
C SER A 400 33.38 12.96 0.04
N TYR A 401 32.22 12.55 0.52
CA TYR A 401 30.95 12.91 -0.09
C TYR A 401 29.94 13.31 0.98
N SER A 402 29.15 14.35 0.69
CA SER A 402 28.05 14.78 1.56
C SER A 402 26.84 15.18 0.72
N ILE A 403 25.66 15.02 1.30
CA ILE A 403 24.40 15.42 0.67
C ILE A 403 23.79 16.52 1.53
N LEU A 404 23.60 17.70 0.94
CA LEU A 404 22.93 18.83 1.55
C LEU A 404 21.54 18.99 0.96
N LYS A 405 20.57 19.33 1.80
CA LYS A 405 19.24 19.73 1.35
C LYS A 405 19.25 21.22 1.01
N CYS A 406 18.75 21.57 -0.16
CA CYS A 406 18.68 22.94 -0.68
C CYS A 406 17.27 23.52 -0.62
#